data_AF-A0AAV7NPE5-F1
#
_entry.id   AF-A0AAV7NPE5-F1
#
_cell.length_a   1.000
_cell.length_b   1.000
_cell.length_c   1.000
_cell.angle_alpha   90.00
_cell.angle_beta   90.00
_cell.angle_gamma   90.00
#
_symmetry.space_group_name_H-M   'P 1'
#
loop_
_entity.id
_entity.type
_entity.pdbx_description
1 polymer ?
#
loop_
_entity_poly.entity_id
_entity_poly.type
_entity_poly.pdbx_seq_one_letter_code
_entity_poly.pdbx_strand_id
1 'polypeptide(L)'
;MRKACGDVLDNLKGDCYQVLVEDCIPVLKRYAKEGRTFDFVINDLTAVPISTSHEKDCTWEFLSLILDLSMKVLKHDGKYFTQGNCANMTEALTRYEEELGKLYCPVEFTKETVCVPSYMELWVFYTVWKKQCDF
;
A
#
# COMPACT_ATOMS: atom_id res chain seq x y z
N MET A 1 3.90 5.13 -20.51
CA MET A 1 4.54 3.87 -20.04
C MET A 1 4.99 2.91 -21.16
N ARG A 2 4.75 3.18 -22.46
CA ARG A 2 5.07 2.24 -23.55
C ARG A 2 6.53 1.74 -23.60
N LYS A 3 7.51 2.54 -23.20
CA LYS A 3 8.93 2.12 -23.12
C LYS A 3 9.17 0.99 -22.08
N ALA A 4 8.42 0.98 -20.99
CA ALA A 4 8.56 -0.01 -19.92
C ALA A 4 7.52 -1.14 -20.03
N CYS A 5 6.29 -0.83 -20.44
CA CYS A 5 5.16 -1.75 -20.42
C CYS A 5 4.75 -2.27 -21.82
N GLY A 6 5.44 -1.87 -22.90
CA GLY A 6 5.06 -2.26 -24.26
C GLY A 6 3.64 -1.80 -24.62
N ASP A 7 2.84 -2.73 -25.15
CA ASP A 7 1.43 -2.56 -25.52
C ASP A 7 0.45 -3.08 -24.45
N VAL A 8 0.94 -3.62 -23.32
CA VAL A 8 0.11 -4.21 -22.26
C VAL A 8 -0.94 -3.23 -21.74
N LEU A 9 -0.62 -1.94 -21.68
CA LEU A 9 -1.53 -0.90 -21.18
C LEU A 9 -2.37 -0.23 -22.29
N ASP A 10 -2.29 -0.71 -23.53
CA ASP A 10 -3.15 -0.23 -24.63
C ASP A 10 -4.62 -0.59 -24.38
N ASN A 11 -4.86 -1.68 -23.67
CA ASN A 11 -6.16 -2.08 -23.17
C ASN A 11 -6.15 -2.03 -21.64
N LEU A 12 -7.18 -1.45 -21.03
CA LEU A 12 -7.31 -1.40 -19.57
C LEU A 12 -7.90 -2.68 -18.98
N LYS A 13 -8.23 -3.67 -19.81
CA LYS A 13 -8.73 -4.98 -19.41
C LYS A 13 -8.14 -6.04 -20.33
N GLY A 14 -7.74 -7.15 -19.75
CA GLY A 14 -7.34 -8.37 -20.45
C GLY A 14 -7.81 -9.61 -19.69
N ASP A 15 -7.33 -10.78 -20.09
CA ASP A 15 -7.79 -12.06 -19.54
C ASP A 15 -7.49 -12.22 -18.04
N CYS A 16 -6.43 -11.58 -17.56
CA CYS A 16 -5.91 -11.73 -16.19
C CYS A 16 -5.66 -10.41 -15.46
N TYR A 17 -6.06 -9.26 -16.03
CA TYR A 17 -5.89 -7.96 -15.39
C TYR A 17 -7.00 -6.99 -15.75
N GLN A 18 -7.21 -6.01 -14.88
CA GLN A 18 -8.03 -4.85 -15.15
C GLN A 18 -7.45 -3.63 -14.45
N VAL A 19 -7.54 -2.47 -15.10
CA VAL A 19 -7.19 -1.17 -14.56
C VAL A 19 -8.50 -0.41 -14.32
N LEU A 20 -8.71 0.03 -13.08
CA LEU A 20 -9.84 0.88 -12.70
C LEU A 20 -9.34 2.31 -12.60
N VAL A 21 -9.91 3.22 -13.40
CA VAL A 21 -9.56 4.64 -13.39
C VAL A 21 -10.48 5.36 -12.39
N GLU A 22 -10.23 5.12 -11.11
CA GLU A 22 -11.04 5.59 -9.98
C GLU A 22 -10.14 5.86 -8.77
N ASP A 23 -10.64 6.60 -7.77
CA ASP A 23 -10.00 6.67 -6.46
C ASP A 23 -10.00 5.28 -5.79
N CYS A 24 -8.84 4.85 -5.30
CA CYS A 24 -8.68 3.56 -4.64
C CYS A 24 -9.48 3.46 -3.33
N ILE A 25 -9.78 4.57 -2.63
CA ILE A 25 -10.45 4.54 -1.34
C ILE A 25 -11.89 4.01 -1.46
N PRO A 26 -12.77 4.56 -2.34
CA PRO A 26 -14.09 3.97 -2.59
C PRO A 26 -14.03 2.51 -3.06
N VAL A 27 -13.05 2.17 -3.90
CA VAL A 27 -12.89 0.80 -4.44
C VAL A 27 -12.54 -0.20 -3.33
N LEU A 28 -11.58 0.14 -2.46
CA LEU A 28 -11.21 -0.69 -1.32
C LEU A 28 -12.36 -0.85 -0.33
N LYS A 29 -13.11 0.23 -0.03
CA LYS A 29 -14.32 0.17 0.80
C LYS A 29 -15.36 -0.77 0.21
N ARG A 30 -15.58 -0.73 -1.12
CA ARG A 30 -16.48 -1.64 -1.83
C ARG A 30 -16.02 -3.09 -1.70
N TYR A 31 -14.75 -3.39 -1.97
CA TYR A 31 -14.22 -4.75 -1.86
C TYR A 31 -14.29 -5.30 -0.44
N ALA A 32 -13.97 -4.47 0.57
CA ALA A 32 -14.11 -4.87 1.97
C ALA A 32 -15.58 -5.18 2.33
N LYS A 33 -16.54 -4.37 1.84
CA LYS A 33 -17.98 -4.61 2.03
C LYS A 33 -18.46 -5.88 1.33
N GLU A 34 -17.90 -6.20 0.17
CA GLU A 34 -18.22 -7.41 -0.62
C GLU A 34 -17.52 -8.67 -0.06
N GLY A 35 -16.64 -8.54 0.93
CA GLY A 35 -15.83 -9.65 1.44
C GLY A 35 -14.79 -10.15 0.44
N ARG A 36 -14.45 -9.34 -0.58
CA ARG A 36 -13.45 -9.69 -1.58
C ARG A 36 -12.05 -9.58 -0.98
N THR A 37 -11.27 -10.65 -1.10
CA THR A 37 -9.90 -10.70 -0.61
C THR A 37 -8.88 -11.03 -1.70
N PHE A 38 -7.64 -10.59 -1.51
CA PHE A 38 -6.53 -10.80 -2.43
C PHE A 38 -5.35 -11.48 -1.70
N ASP A 39 -4.63 -12.34 -2.41
CA ASP A 39 -3.39 -12.97 -1.94
C ASP A 39 -2.29 -11.92 -1.70
N PHE A 40 -2.26 -10.90 -2.57
CA PHE A 40 -1.32 -9.80 -2.49
C PHE A 40 -2.03 -8.46 -2.67
N VAL A 41 -1.63 -7.47 -1.88
CA VAL A 41 -2.01 -6.06 -2.07
C VAL A 41 -0.72 -5.27 -2.20
N ILE A 42 -0.55 -4.57 -3.32
CA ILE A 42 0.63 -3.75 -3.58
C ILE A 42 0.19 -2.30 -3.59
N ASN A 43 0.65 -1.52 -2.61
CA ASN A 43 0.43 -0.08 -2.56
C ASN A 43 1.59 0.64 -3.26
N ASP A 44 1.31 1.15 -4.44
CA ASP A 44 2.22 1.99 -5.23
C ASP A 44 1.63 3.40 -5.42
N LEU A 45 1.02 3.94 -4.36
CA LEU A 45 0.57 5.32 -4.34
C LEU A 45 1.77 6.28 -4.20
N THR A 46 1.53 7.54 -4.58
CA THR A 46 2.49 8.62 -4.38
C THR A 46 2.80 8.81 -2.89
N ALA A 47 4.05 9.18 -2.57
CA ALA A 47 4.54 9.29 -1.18
C ALA A 47 3.66 10.21 -0.30
N VAL A 48 3.11 11.27 -0.90
CA VAL A 48 1.95 11.98 -0.34
C VAL A 48 0.74 11.57 -1.18
N PRO A 49 -0.21 10.82 -0.60
CA PRO A 49 -1.38 10.42 -1.36
C PRO A 49 -2.25 11.63 -1.74
N ILE A 50 -2.85 11.59 -2.92
CA ILE A 50 -3.72 12.67 -3.41
C ILE A 50 -5.08 12.54 -2.73
N SER A 51 -5.44 13.53 -1.91
CA SER A 51 -6.80 13.67 -1.36
C SER A 51 -7.55 14.80 -2.06
N THR A 52 -8.84 14.59 -2.32
CA THR A 52 -9.75 15.66 -2.76
C THR A 52 -10.36 16.44 -1.59
N SER A 53 -10.05 16.09 -0.32
CA SER A 53 -10.47 16.82 0.87
C SER A 53 -9.46 17.90 1.27
N HIS A 54 -9.93 19.05 1.75
CA HIS A 54 -9.12 20.27 1.98
C HIS A 54 -8.39 20.35 3.33
N GLU A 55 -8.29 19.27 4.12
CA GLU A 55 -7.74 19.32 5.49
C GLU A 55 -6.27 18.92 5.55
N LYS A 56 -5.40 19.86 5.95
CA LYS A 56 -3.92 19.78 5.84
C LYS A 56 -3.21 18.98 6.94
N ASP A 57 -3.89 18.56 8.01
CA ASP A 57 -3.32 17.70 9.08
C ASP A 57 -3.58 16.18 8.85
N CYS A 58 -4.16 15.85 7.70
CA CYS A 58 -4.81 14.58 7.40
C CYS A 58 -3.89 13.49 6.80
N THR A 59 -2.60 13.75 6.57
CA THR A 59 -1.72 12.82 5.81
C THR A 59 -1.53 11.47 6.51
N TRP A 60 -1.31 11.46 7.82
CA TRP A 60 -1.14 10.22 8.59
C TRP A 60 -2.47 9.49 8.76
N GLU A 61 -3.56 10.20 9.02
CA GLU A 61 -4.91 9.61 9.08
C GLU A 61 -5.28 8.95 7.75
N PHE A 62 -4.91 9.59 6.64
CA PHE A 62 -5.13 9.06 5.31
C PHE A 62 -4.30 7.81 5.04
N LEU A 63 -3.02 7.81 5.43
CA LEU A 63 -2.17 6.61 5.38
C LEU A 63 -2.79 5.47 6.20
N SER A 64 -3.19 5.74 7.44
CA SER A 64 -3.80 4.74 8.33
C SER A 64 -5.11 4.21 7.76
N LEU A 65 -5.92 5.06 7.13
CA LEU A 65 -7.12 4.64 6.39
C LEU A 65 -6.78 3.67 5.25
N ILE A 66 -5.77 3.96 4.44
CA ILE A 66 -5.34 3.06 3.35
C ILE A 66 -4.83 1.74 3.91
N LEU A 67 -3.98 1.77 4.93
CA LEU A 67 -3.42 0.57 5.54
C LEU A 67 -4.54 -0.32 6.11
N ASP A 68 -5.50 0.27 6.84
CA ASP A 68 -6.61 -0.46 7.44
C ASP A 68 -7.53 -1.10 6.38
N LEU A 69 -7.88 -0.35 5.33
CA LEU A 69 -8.64 -0.86 4.21
C LEU A 69 -7.90 -1.95 3.43
N SER A 70 -6.59 -1.79 3.24
CA SER A 70 -5.73 -2.77 2.57
C SER A 70 -5.67 -4.08 3.36
N MET A 71 -5.55 -4.01 4.68
CA MET A 71 -5.58 -5.20 5.53
C MET A 71 -6.96 -5.89 5.49
N LYS A 72 -8.08 -5.15 5.39
CA LYS A 72 -9.42 -5.75 5.28
C LYS A 72 -9.61 -6.59 4.01
N VAL A 73 -8.98 -6.18 2.91
CA VAL A 73 -9.04 -6.91 1.63
C VAL A 73 -7.86 -7.87 1.43
N LEU A 74 -6.93 -7.97 2.37
CA LEU A 74 -5.85 -8.95 2.33
C LEU A 74 -6.33 -10.29 2.90
N LYS A 75 -6.00 -11.41 2.26
CA LYS A 75 -6.19 -12.74 2.85
C LYS A 75 -5.41 -12.89 4.17
N HIS A 76 -5.78 -13.87 4.99
CA HIS A 76 -5.11 -14.08 6.28
C HIS A 76 -3.63 -14.47 6.13
N ASP A 77 -3.31 -15.26 5.10
CA ASP A 77 -1.97 -15.70 4.71
C ASP A 77 -1.33 -14.83 3.61
N GLY A 78 -1.99 -13.73 3.24
CA GLY A 78 -1.54 -12.82 2.19
C GLY A 78 -0.42 -11.88 2.64
N LYS A 79 0.20 -11.20 1.67
CA LYS A 79 1.22 -10.17 1.92
C LYS A 79 0.86 -8.82 1.31
N TYR A 80 1.15 -7.76 2.05
CA TYR A 80 1.06 -6.39 1.61
C TYR A 80 2.46 -5.83 1.35
N PHE A 81 2.64 -5.19 0.20
CA PHE A 81 3.90 -4.56 -0.18
C PHE A 81 3.70 -3.07 -0.42
N THR A 82 4.66 -2.26 0.04
CA THR A 82 4.65 -0.82 -0.21
C THR A 82 6.07 -0.26 -0.18
N GLN A 83 6.27 0.85 -0.88
CA GLN A 83 7.40 1.72 -0.55
C GLN A 83 7.18 2.41 0.80
N GLY A 84 8.25 2.66 1.52
CA GLY A 84 8.31 3.48 2.73
C GLY A 84 8.76 4.90 2.39
N ASN A 85 10.02 5.20 2.68
CA ASN A 85 10.63 6.51 2.46
C ASN A 85 12.15 6.37 2.28
N CYS A 86 12.85 7.49 2.09
CA CYS A 86 14.30 7.55 2.16
C CYS A 86 14.82 6.96 3.48
N ALA A 87 15.88 6.16 3.41
CA ALA A 87 16.49 5.50 4.56
C ALA A 87 16.99 6.48 5.65
N ASN A 88 17.26 7.73 5.27
CA ASN A 88 17.68 8.77 6.20
C ASN A 88 16.50 9.46 6.92
N MET A 89 15.25 9.25 6.49
CA MET A 89 14.05 9.86 7.08
C MET A 89 13.54 9.04 8.27
N THR A 90 14.39 8.83 9.27
CA THR A 90 14.16 7.91 10.39
C THR A 90 12.89 8.24 11.18
N GLU A 91 12.62 9.52 11.47
CA GLU A 91 11.41 9.94 12.20
C GLU A 91 10.12 9.59 11.43
N ALA A 92 10.12 9.81 10.11
CA ALA A 92 8.97 9.48 9.27
C ALA A 92 8.76 7.95 9.16
N LEU A 93 9.84 7.18 9.08
CA LEU A 93 9.79 5.72 9.06
C LEU A 93 9.28 5.16 10.40
N THR A 94 9.76 5.69 11.53
CA THR A 94 9.26 5.31 12.86
C THR A 94 7.78 5.61 12.98
N ARG A 95 7.33 6.80 12.55
CA ARG A 95 5.91 7.16 12.60
C ARG A 95 5.05 6.27 11.70
N TYR A 96 5.55 5.88 10.53
CA TYR A 96 4.88 4.89 9.67
C TYR A 96 4.72 3.53 10.40
N GLU A 97 5.75 3.07 11.09
CA GLU A 97 5.73 1.81 11.86
C GLU A 97 4.77 1.89 13.06
N GLU A 98 4.63 3.06 13.69
CA GLU A 98 3.62 3.28 14.73
C GLU A 98 2.18 3.18 14.19
N GLU A 99 1.92 3.66 12.96
CA GLU A 99 0.59 3.53 12.33
C GLU A 99 0.25 2.06 12.00
N LEU A 100 1.25 1.22 11.67
CA LEU A 100 1.04 -0.23 11.52
C LEU A 100 0.55 -0.88 12.82
N GLY A 101 0.96 -0.36 13.98
CA GLY A 101 0.53 -0.83 15.29
C GLY A 101 -0.91 -0.48 15.66
N LYS A 102 -1.59 0.40 14.88
CA LYS A 102 -2.93 0.94 15.17
C LYS A 102 -4.02 0.36 14.28
N LEU A 103 -3.69 -0.59 13.40
CA LEU A 103 -4.63 -1.20 12.46
C LEU A 103 -5.67 -2.07 13.18
N TYR A 104 -6.80 -2.36 12.52
CA TYR A 104 -7.89 -3.15 13.11
C TYR A 104 -7.48 -4.58 13.53
N CYS A 105 -6.39 -5.10 12.96
CA CYS A 105 -5.83 -6.41 13.29
C CYS A 105 -4.33 -6.30 13.55
N PRO A 106 -3.77 -7.16 14.42
CA PRO A 106 -2.33 -7.20 14.63
C PRO A 106 -1.61 -7.64 13.35
N VAL A 107 -0.52 -6.93 13.03
CA VAL A 107 0.33 -7.20 11.88
C VAL A 107 1.78 -7.35 12.30
N GLU A 108 2.54 -8.02 11.45
CA GLU A 108 4.00 -8.08 11.52
C GLU A 108 4.57 -7.54 10.20
N PHE A 109 5.81 -7.09 10.23
CA PHE A 109 6.46 -6.56 9.03
C PHE A 109 7.96 -6.80 9.01
N THR A 110 8.52 -6.82 7.81
CA THR A 110 9.95 -6.68 7.54
C THR A 110 10.18 -5.48 6.64
N LYS A 111 11.37 -4.88 6.73
CA LYS A 111 11.80 -3.81 5.83
C LYS A 111 13.14 -4.11 5.19
N GLU A 112 13.30 -3.68 3.94
CA GLU A 112 14.53 -3.82 3.16
C GLU A 112 14.96 -2.45 2.62
N THR A 113 16.26 -2.16 2.69
CA THR A 113 16.84 -0.95 2.13
C THR A 113 17.38 -1.24 0.74
N VAL A 114 16.82 -0.60 -0.27
CA VAL A 114 17.07 -0.87 -1.68
C VAL A 114 17.69 0.35 -2.36
N CYS A 115 18.67 0.12 -3.23
CA CYS A 115 19.19 1.14 -4.14
C CYS A 115 18.32 1.16 -5.40
N VAL A 116 17.50 2.21 -5.54
CA VAL A 116 16.78 2.49 -6.79
C VAL A 116 17.66 3.44 -7.61
N PRO A 117 18.21 3.02 -8.78
CA PRO A 117 19.28 3.76 -9.45
C PRO A 117 18.94 5.23 -9.75
N SER A 118 17.68 5.52 -10.07
CA SER A 118 17.23 6.88 -10.40
C SER A 118 16.91 7.74 -9.18
N TYR A 119 16.79 7.17 -7.98
CA TYR A 119 16.46 7.93 -6.76
C TYR A 119 17.68 8.67 -6.22
N MET A 120 18.90 8.21 -6.53
CA MET A 120 20.14 8.79 -6.01
C MET A 120 20.22 8.80 -4.46
N GLU A 121 19.40 7.99 -3.81
CA GLU A 121 19.36 7.76 -2.37
C GLU A 121 18.84 6.34 -2.07
N LEU A 122 19.11 5.83 -0.87
CA LEU A 122 18.62 4.53 -0.44
C LEU A 122 17.16 4.63 0.01
N TRP A 123 16.32 3.70 -0.43
CA TRP A 123 14.88 3.70 -0.15
C TRP A 123 14.47 2.47 0.66
N VAL A 124 13.57 2.64 1.61
CA VAL A 124 13.05 1.54 2.43
C VAL A 124 11.77 1.00 1.83
N PHE A 125 11.66 -0.32 1.70
CA PHE A 125 10.45 -1.03 1.28
C PHE A 125 9.94 -1.91 2.41
N TYR A 126 8.62 -2.01 2.56
CA TYR A 126 7.97 -2.80 3.60
C TYR A 126 7.24 -4.00 3.01
N THR A 127 7.35 -5.14 3.70
CA THR A 127 6.47 -6.30 3.55
C THR A 127 5.72 -6.47 4.85
N VAL A 128 4.38 -6.42 4.80
CA VAL A 128 3.49 -6.50 5.97
C VAL A 128 2.56 -7.70 5.81
N TRP A 129 2.28 -8.43 6.89
CA TRP A 129 1.32 -9.53 6.92
C TRP A 129 0.54 -9.55 8.22
N LYS A 130 -0.64 -10.19 8.20
CA LYS A 130 -1.46 -10.38 9.40
C LYS A 130 -0.75 -11.35 10.33
N LYS A 131 -0.68 -10.99 11.62
CA LYS A 131 -0.13 -11.91 12.62
C LYS A 131 -1.02 -13.15 12.71
N GLN A 132 -0.41 -14.33 12.68
CA GLN A 132 -1.15 -15.57 12.90
C GLN A 132 -1.62 -15.61 14.36
N CYS A 133 -2.90 -15.90 14.57
CA CYS A 133 -3.39 -16.24 15.89
C CYS A 133 -3.03 -17.71 16.14
N ASP A 134 -2.21 -17.98 17.15
CA ASP A 134 -2.04 -19.34 17.65
C ASP A 134 -3.40 -19.82 18.19
N PHE A 135 -3.98 -20.85 17.58
CA PHE A 135 -5.16 -21.57 18.08
C PHE A 135 -4.74 -22.80 18.88
#